data_AF-A0A976PRW0-F1
#
_entry.id   AF-A0A976PRW0-F1
#
_cell.length_a   1.000
_cell.length_b   1.000
_cell.length_c   1.000
_cell.angle_alpha   90.00
_cell.angle_beta   90.00
_cell.angle_gamma   90.00
#
_symmetry.space_group_name_H-M   'P 1'
#
loop_
_entity.id
_entity.type
_entity.pdbx_description
1 polymer ?
#
loop_
_entity_poly.entity_id
_entity_poly.type
_entity_poly.pdbx_seq_one_letter_code
_entity_poly.pdbx_strand_id
1 'polypeptide(L)' 'MEGSVTMDKNFTLEPWETGKGFVLSCQARPTSDRLVVSYDER' A
#
# COMPACT_ATOMS: atom_id res chain seq x y z
N MET A 1 6.06 -4.10 -4.79
CA MET A 1 5.07 -4.70 -3.87
C MET A 1 4.64 -6.06 -4.41
N GLU A 2 4.48 -7.07 -3.55
CA GLU A 2 3.96 -8.40 -3.90
C GLU A 2 2.72 -8.70 -3.07
N GLY A 3 1.64 -9.20 -3.68
CA GLY A 3 0.34 -9.39 -3.02
C GLY A 3 -0.60 -8.20 -3.21
N SER A 4 -1.81 -8.29 -2.64
CA SER A 4 -2.84 -7.26 -2.73
C SER A 4 -3.17 -6.69 -1.35
N VAL A 5 -3.51 -5.41 -1.33
CA VAL A 5 -3.81 -4.68 -0.10
C VAL A 5 -4.95 -3.70 -0.36
N THR A 6 -5.71 -3.41 0.67
CA THR A 6 -6.67 -2.31 0.67
C THR A 6 -6.31 -1.31 1.78
N MET A 7 -6.58 -0.04 1.52
CA MET A 7 -6.45 1.04 2.49
C MET A 7 -7.84 1.63 2.74
N ASP A 8 -8.23 1.70 4.01
CA ASP A 8 -9.54 2.25 4.42
C ASP A 8 -9.74 3.70 4.01
N LYS A 9 -8.68 4.49 4.22
CA LYS A 9 -8.68 5.91 3.94
C LYS A 9 -7.31 6.29 3.42
N ASN A 10 -7.29 7.02 2.32
CA ASN A 10 -6.07 7.61 1.81
C ASN A 10 -6.14 9.12 2.03
N PHE A 11 -5.36 9.62 2.99
CA PHE A 11 -5.32 11.04 3.36
C PHE A 11 -4.03 11.74 2.94
N THR A 12 -3.05 10.99 2.44
CA THR A 12 -1.68 11.50 2.26
C THR A 12 -1.11 11.16 0.90
N LEU A 13 -1.48 10.03 0.30
CA LEU A 13 -0.96 9.64 -1.00
C LEU A 13 -1.82 10.24 -2.11
N GLU A 14 -1.17 10.78 -3.13
CA GLU A 14 -1.81 11.20 -4.36
C GLU A 14 -2.32 9.98 -5.17
N PRO A 15 -3.31 10.18 -6.07
CA PRO A 15 -3.85 9.08 -6.88
C PRO A 15 -2.78 8.30 -7.66
N TRP A 16 -1.78 9.01 -8.18
CA TRP A 16 -0.68 8.40 -8.93
C TRP A 16 0.26 7.57 -8.04
N GLU A 17 0.39 7.89 -6.75
CA GLU A 17 1.17 7.11 -5.79
C GLU A 17 0.45 5.80 -5.49
N THR A 18 -0.86 5.86 -5.23
CA THR A 18 -1.65 4.63 -5.06
C THR A 18 -1.70 3.78 -6.33
N GLY A 19 -1.71 4.39 -7.52
CA GLY A 19 -1.62 3.69 -8.81
C GLY A 19 -0.27 2.99 -9.02
N LYS A 20 0.79 3.46 -8.38
CA LYS A 20 2.11 2.81 -8.36
C LYS A 20 2.25 1.73 -7.27
N GLY A 21 1.21 1.52 -6.46
CA GLY A 21 1.22 0.54 -5.37
C GLY A 21 1.85 1.04 -4.07
N PHE A 22 1.99 2.36 -3.88
CA PHE A 22 2.34 2.90 -2.57
C PHE A 22 1.15 2.78 -1.62
N VAL A 23 1.43 2.37 -0.38
CA VAL A 23 0.44 2.26 0.69
C VAL A 23 1.00 2.73 2.01
N LEU A 24 0.13 3.32 2.83
CA LEU A 24 0.43 3.67 4.21
C LEU A 24 0.42 2.39 5.04
N SER A 25 1.60 1.93 5.47
CA SER A 25 1.76 0.66 6.21
C SER A 25 0.87 0.57 7.46
N CYS A 26 0.61 1.70 8.14
CA CYS A 26 -0.28 1.76 9.31
C CYS A 26 -1.76 1.52 8.99
N GLN A 27 -2.17 1.72 7.73
CA GLN A 27 -3.56 1.59 7.26
C GLN A 27 -3.73 0.46 6.23
N ALA A 28 -2.62 -0.21 5.88
CA ALA A 28 -2.58 -1.30 4.91
C ALA A 28 -3.19 -2.57 5.50
N ARG A 29 -4.24 -3.09 4.86
CA ARG A 29 -4.80 -4.41 5.18
C ARG A 29 -4.63 -5.38 4.03
N PRO A 30 -3.96 -6.53 4.24
CA PRO A 30 -3.74 -7.51 3.20
C PRO A 30 -5.07 -8.09 2.71
N THR A 31 -5.20 -8.23 1.40
CA THR A 31 -6.33 -8.90 0.73
C THR A 31 -5.88 -10.19 0.02
N SER A 32 -4.62 -10.58 0.22
CA SER A 32 -4.03 -11.84 -0.25
C SER A 32 -3.40 -12.62 0.90
N ASP A 33 -3.21 -13.92 0.70
CA ASP A 33 -2.62 -14.83 1.69
C ASP A 33 -1.19 -14.43 2.10
N ARG A 34 -0.46 -13.78 1.20
CA ARG A 34 0.88 -13.25 1.43
C ARG A 34 0.97 -11.83 0.89
N LEU A 35 1.59 -10.94 1.67
CA LEU A 35 1.84 -9.55 1.31
C LEU A 35 3.30 -9.20 1.62
N VAL A 36 4.01 -8.65 0.64
CA VAL A 36 5.38 -8.13 0.80
C VAL A 36 5.39 -6.66 0.40
N VAL A 37 5.71 -5.80 1.37
CA VAL A 37 5.80 -4.35 1.21
C VAL A 37 7.25 -3.93 1.40
N SER A 38 7.76 -3.13 0.47
CA SER A 38 9.05 -2.47 0.60
C SER A 38 8.85 -1.19 1.42
N TYR A 39 9.71 -0.96 2.41
CA TYR A 39 9.69 0.24 3.23
C TYR A 39 10.94 1.05 2.92
N ASP A 40 10.80 2.38 2.88
CA ASP A 40 11.92 3.32 2.68
C ASP A 40 12.53 3.34 1.25
N GLU A 41 11.69 3.25 0.22
CA GLU A 41 12.11 3.55 -1.16
C GLU A 41 12.35 5.05 -1.31
N ARG A 42 13.62 5.46 -1.34
CA ARG A 42 14.06 6.86 -1.43
C ARG A 42 14.13 7.37 -2.87
#